data_AF-A0A6A4H3S7-F1
#
_entry.id   AF-A0A6A4H3S7-F1
#
_cell.length_a   1.000
_cell.length_b   1.000
_cell.length_c   1.000
_cell.angle_alpha   90.00
_cell.angle_beta   90.00
_cell.angle_gamma   90.00
#
_symmetry.space_group_name_H-M   'P 1'
#
loop_
_entity.id
_entity.type
_entity.pdbx_description
1 polymer ?
#
loop_
_entity_poly.entity_id
_entity_poly.type
_entity_poly.pdbx_seq_one_letter_code
_entity_poly.pdbx_strand_id
1 'polypeptide(L)'
;MNAGFAPGIGMIAYFPKITANSSFVREMVYTMGFFSAKDVKEIGFVSKVVEGGREEVVTAALALAQVIAEMTPIGVSSAKRLLNHARGHT
;
A
#
# COMPACT_ATOMS: atom_id res chain seq x y z
N MET A 1 -0.80 -16.05 15.71
CA MET A 1 -2.14 -16.64 15.90
C MET A 1 -2.51 -17.29 14.57
N ASN A 2 -2.50 -18.63 14.50
CA ASN A 2 -2.89 -19.37 13.30
C ASN A 2 -4.41 -19.53 13.34
N ALA A 3 -5.13 -18.50 12.90
CA ALA A 3 -6.56 -18.63 12.69
C ALA A 3 -6.73 -19.48 11.43
N GLY A 4 -7.38 -20.64 11.51
CA GLY A 4 -7.63 -21.55 10.37
C GLY A 4 -8.55 -20.99 9.29
N PHE A 5 -8.50 -19.68 9.04
CA PHE A 5 -9.22 -18.92 8.05
C PHE A 5 -8.22 -18.09 7.25
N ALA A 6 -8.36 -18.09 5.93
CA ALA A 6 -7.51 -17.29 5.06
C ALA A 6 -7.61 -15.79 5.46
N PRO A 7 -6.53 -15.00 5.33
CA PRO A 7 -6.60 -13.55 5.47
C PRO A 7 -7.82 -12.99 4.73
N GLY A 8 -8.53 -12.04 5.34
CA GLY A 8 -9.84 -11.59 4.85
C GLY A 8 -9.86 -11.40 3.33
N ILE A 9 -10.92 -11.91 2.67
CA ILE A 9 -11.04 -12.07 1.20
C ILE A 9 -10.57 -10.82 0.43
N GLY A 10 -10.87 -9.63 0.95
CA GLY A 10 -10.46 -8.36 0.34
C GLY A 10 -8.94 -8.15 0.30
N MET A 11 -8.20 -8.61 1.30
CA MET A 11 -6.73 -8.55 1.30
C MET A 11 -6.17 -9.45 0.19
N ILE A 12 -6.58 -10.73 0.12
CA ILE A 12 -6.08 -11.66 -0.90
C ILE A 12 -6.48 -11.24 -2.32
N ALA A 13 -7.68 -10.68 -2.51
CA ALA A 13 -8.14 -10.23 -3.82
C ALA A 13 -7.46 -8.93 -4.29
N TYR A 14 -7.00 -8.08 -3.36
CA TYR A 14 -6.52 -6.74 -3.68
C TYR A 14 -5.00 -6.60 -3.61
N PHE A 15 -4.34 -7.36 -2.73
CA PHE A 15 -2.90 -7.29 -2.52
C PHE A 15 -2.09 -7.61 -3.79
N PRO A 16 -2.45 -8.63 -4.61
CA PRO A 16 -1.78 -8.89 -5.88
C PRO A 16 -1.95 -7.76 -6.91
N LYS A 17 -2.98 -6.93 -6.78
CA LYS A 17 -3.21 -5.76 -7.66
C LYS A 17 -2.39 -4.53 -7.24
N ILE A 18 -1.76 -4.57 -6.07
CA ILE A 18 -0.92 -3.49 -5.54
C ILE A 18 0.56 -3.83 -5.72
N THR A 19 0.94 -5.08 -5.45
CA THR A 19 2.36 -5.49 -5.40
C THR A 19 2.74 -6.32 -6.62
N ALA A 20 3.90 -6.07 -7.20
CA ALA A 20 4.36 -6.80 -8.39
C ALA A 20 4.92 -8.20 -8.12
N ASN A 21 4.96 -8.66 -6.85
CA ASN A 21 5.57 -9.93 -6.46
C ASN A 21 4.54 -10.90 -5.83
N SER A 22 3.88 -11.69 -6.68
CA SER A 22 2.87 -12.66 -6.23
C SER A 22 3.41 -13.78 -5.34
N SER A 23 4.70 -14.15 -5.47
CA SER A 23 5.33 -15.15 -4.61
C SER A 23 5.42 -14.67 -3.16
N PHE A 24 5.83 -13.43 -2.96
CA PHE A 24 5.87 -12.81 -1.62
C PHE A 24 4.47 -12.71 -1.00
N VAL A 25 3.45 -12.36 -1.78
CA VAL A 25 2.06 -12.35 -1.30
C VAL A 25 1.63 -13.74 -0.80
N ARG A 26 1.96 -14.80 -1.56
CA ARG A 26 1.65 -16.18 -1.16
C ARG A 26 2.38 -16.55 0.13
N GLU A 27 3.66 -16.21 0.25
CA GLU A 27 4.43 -16.44 1.46
C GLU A 27 3.79 -15.74 2.67
N MET A 28 3.43 -14.45 2.55
CA MET A 28 2.75 -13.71 3.61
C MET A 28 1.40 -14.33 3.99
N VAL A 29 0.62 -14.78 3.01
CA VAL A 29 -0.68 -15.42 3.26
C VAL A 29 -0.53 -16.79 3.92
N TYR A 30 0.44 -17.60 3.51
CA TYR A 30 0.62 -18.97 4.00
C TYR A 30 1.33 -19.05 5.34
N THR A 31 2.25 -18.11 5.61
CA THR A 31 3.03 -18.10 6.86
C THR A 31 2.36 -17.26 7.95
N MET A 32 1.48 -16.32 7.58
CA MET A 32 0.93 -15.30 8.48
C MET A 32 2.04 -14.59 9.30
N GLY A 33 3.23 -14.48 8.71
CA GLY A 33 4.43 -13.96 9.37
C GLY A 33 4.40 -12.45 9.56
N PHE A 34 5.37 -11.95 10.35
CA PHE A 34 5.64 -10.52 10.47
C PHE A 34 6.66 -10.11 9.41
N PHE A 35 6.33 -9.10 8.62
CA PHE A 35 7.20 -8.53 7.59
C PHE A 35 7.64 -7.14 8.03
N SER A 36 8.92 -6.83 7.86
CA SER A 36 9.43 -5.52 8.24
C SER A 36 8.95 -4.45 7.26
N ALA A 37 8.98 -3.18 7.70
CA ALA A 37 8.67 -2.04 6.85
C ALA A 37 9.58 -1.98 5.60
N LYS A 38 10.81 -2.49 5.71
CA LYS A 38 11.77 -2.56 4.59
C LYS A 38 11.33 -3.59 3.55
N ASP A 39 10.97 -4.79 3.98
CA ASP A 39 10.55 -5.87 3.07
C ASP A 39 9.33 -5.45 2.25
N VAL A 40 8.33 -4.84 2.91
CA VAL A 40 7.11 -4.39 2.24
C VAL A 40 7.32 -3.15 1.36
N LYS A 41 8.39 -2.38 1.58
CA LYS A 41 8.81 -1.31 0.67
C LYS A 41 9.44 -1.87 -0.59
N GLU A 42 10.30 -2.88 -0.48
CA GLU A 42 10.98 -3.51 -1.63
C GLU A 42 9.99 -4.14 -2.61
N ILE A 43 8.90 -4.73 -2.09
CA ILE A 43 7.83 -5.31 -2.91
C ILE A 43 6.76 -4.31 -3.36
N GLY A 44 6.93 -3.02 -3.04
CA GLY A 44 6.07 -1.93 -3.51
C GLY A 44 4.72 -1.81 -2.79
N PHE A 45 4.55 -2.45 -1.64
CA PHE A 45 3.31 -2.30 -0.85
C PHE A 45 3.22 -0.92 -0.19
N VAL A 46 4.36 -0.36 0.22
CA VAL A 46 4.48 1.04 0.68
C VAL A 46 5.50 1.79 -0.16
N SER A 47 5.26 3.07 -0.40
CA SER A 47 6.16 3.92 -1.19
C SER A 47 7.33 4.50 -0.40
N LYS A 48 7.17 4.66 0.92
CA LYS A 48 8.17 5.28 1.80
C LYS A 48 8.16 4.64 3.18
N VAL A 49 9.35 4.47 3.75
CA VAL A 49 9.58 4.15 5.16
C VAL A 49 10.25 5.36 5.78
N VAL A 50 9.80 5.75 6.96
CA VAL A 50 10.31 6.89 7.73
C VAL A 50 10.94 6.31 8.99
N GLU A 51 12.19 6.70 9.26
CA GLU A 51 12.85 6.37 10.52
C GLU A 51 12.21 7.15 11.66
N GLY A 52 11.99 6.51 12.80
CA GLY A 52 11.35 7.13 13.97
C GLY A 52 9.96 6.59 14.27
N GLY A 53 9.12 7.43 14.86
CA GLY A 53 7.82 7.06 15.38
C GLY A 53 6.65 7.66 14.58
N ARG A 54 5.49 7.68 15.24
CA ARG A 54 4.23 8.15 14.65
C ARG A 54 4.30 9.61 14.20
N GLU A 55 4.97 10.46 14.97
CA GLU A 55 5.00 11.90 14.72
C GLU A 55 5.79 12.22 13.44
N GLU A 56 6.91 11.54 13.22
CA GLU A 56 7.73 11.68 12.02
C GLU A 56 7.00 11.16 10.78
N VAL A 57 6.27 10.05 10.90
CA VAL A 57 5.43 9.52 9.82
C VAL A 57 4.34 10.52 9.44
N VAL A 58 3.64 11.10 10.41
CA VAL A 58 2.58 12.10 10.16
C VAL A 58 3.18 13.35 9.52
N THR A 59 4.32 13.82 10.01
CA THR A 59 5.03 14.97 9.45
C THR A 59 5.40 14.73 7.99
N ALA A 60 5.98 13.58 7.67
CA ALA A 60 6.31 13.21 6.29
C ALA A 60 5.07 13.09 5.39
N ALA A 61 3.96 12.58 5.91
CA ALA A 61 2.70 12.48 5.17
C ALA A 61 2.09 13.87 4.89
N LEU A 62 2.14 14.78 5.87
CA LEU A 62 1.66 16.16 5.70
C LEU A 62 2.51 16.96 4.72
N ALA A 63 3.83 16.78 4.73
CA ALA A 63 4.72 17.39 3.74
C ALA A 63 4.36 16.93 2.31
N LEU A 64 4.09 15.64 2.11
CA LEU A 64 3.61 15.14 0.81
C LEU A 64 2.22 15.71 0.46
N ALA A 65 1.32 15.82 1.43
CA ALA A 65 -0.01 16.38 1.22
C ALA A 65 0.05 17.86 0.78
N GLN A 66 1.01 18.64 1.30
CA GLN A 66 1.24 20.03 0.86
C GLN A 66 1.62 20.08 -0.62
N VAL A 67 2.56 19.23 -1.06
CA VAL A 67 2.94 19.12 -2.49
C VAL A 67 1.73 18.75 -3.37
N ILE A 68 0.86 17.85 -2.90
CA ILE A 68 -0.36 17.48 -3.63
C ILE A 68 -1.35 18.66 -3.67
N ALA A 69 -1.42 19.47 -2.61
CA ALA A 69 -2.34 20.60 -2.50
C ALA A 69 -1.96 21.78 -3.42
N GLU A 70 -0.70 21.86 -3.87
CA GLU A 70 -0.25 22.82 -4.89
C GLU A 70 -0.83 22.51 -6.28
N MET A 71 -1.33 21.29 -6.50
CA MET A 71 -1.91 20.86 -7.77
C MET A 71 -3.38 21.25 -7.89
N THR A 72 -3.88 21.35 -9.12
CA THR A 72 -5.31 21.66 -9.35
C THR A 72 -6.21 20.57 -8.76
N PRO A 73 -7.30 20.92 -8.04
CA PRO A 73 -8.21 19.92 -7.45
C PRO A 73 -8.80 18.96 -8.49
N ILE A 74 -9.08 19.46 -9.69
CA ILE A 74 -9.60 18.67 -10.82
C ILE A 74 -8.52 17.70 -11.32
N GLY A 75 -7.27 18.13 -11.46
CA GLY A 75 -6.16 17.27 -11.88
C GLY A 75 -5.94 16.11 -10.90
N VAL A 76 -5.88 16.43 -9.60
CA VAL A 76 -5.69 15.42 -8.55
C VAL A 76 -6.85 14.44 -8.49
N SER A 77 -8.09 14.92 -8.51
CA SER A 77 -9.27 14.05 -8.41
C SER A 77 -9.48 13.18 -9.66
N SER A 78 -9.25 13.74 -10.85
CA SER A 78 -9.32 13.00 -12.12
C SER A 78 -8.25 11.90 -12.18
N ALA A 79 -6.99 12.23 -11.84
CA ALA A 79 -5.90 11.25 -11.84
C ALA A 79 -6.19 10.10 -10.86
N LYS A 80 -6.63 10.40 -9.63
CA LYS A 80 -7.01 9.38 -8.64
C LYS A 80 -8.11 8.44 -9.15
N ARG A 81 -9.14 8.99 -9.79
CA ARG A 81 -10.24 8.19 -10.37
C ARG A 81 -9.74 7.26 -11.46
N LEU A 82 -8.94 7.78 -12.41
CA LEU A 82 -8.40 6.98 -13.51
C LEU A 82 -7.49 5.85 -13.02
N LEU A 83 -6.56 6.14 -12.11
CA LEU A 83 -5.66 5.14 -11.53
C LEU A 83 -6.42 4.04 -10.77
N ASN A 84 -7.45 4.41 -10.02
CA ASN A 84 -8.30 3.44 -9.32
C ASN A 84 -9.13 2.59 -10.28
N HIS A 85 -9.68 3.19 -11.34
CA HIS A 85 -10.43 2.48 -12.35
C HIS A 85 -9.54 1.46 -13.09
N ALA A 86 -8.37 1.91 -13.56
CA ALA A 86 -7.41 1.06 -14.27
C ALA A 86 -7.02 -0.17 -13.47
N ARG A 87 -6.72 -0.02 -12.17
CA ARG A 87 -6.39 -1.15 -11.29
C ARG A 87 -7.57 -2.11 -11.05
N GLY A 88 -8.79 -1.59 -11.02
CA GLY A 88 -10.00 -2.38 -10.78
C GLY A 88 -10.45 -3.22 -11.98
N HIS A 89 -10.14 -2.77 -13.20
CA HIS A 89 -10.73 -3.23 -14.46
C HIS A 89 -9.69 -3.75 -15.48
N THR A 90 -8.68 -4.45 -14.96
CA THR A 90 -7.78 -5.35 -15.70
C THR A 90 -8.02 -6.79 -15.30
#